data_AF-A0AAQ3QWZ7-F1
#
_entry.id   AF-A0AAQ3QWZ7-F1
#
_cell.length_a   1.000
_cell.length_b   1.000
_cell.length_c   1.000
_cell.angle_alpha   90.00
_cell.angle_beta   90.00
_cell.angle_gamma   90.00
#
_symmetry.space_group_name_H-M   'P 1'
#
loop_
_entity.id
_entity.type
_entity.pdbx_description
1 polymer ?
#
loop_
_entity_poly.entity_id
_entity_poly.type
_entity_poly.pdbx_seq_one_letter_code
_entity_poly.pdbx_strand_id
1 'polypeptide(L)'
;MTTFRRRFDRMWENHYPESQRTSRKETVMRYTNLKLLSLTALAVGLLGVSLAKPPAETLHVDAALDRPIVPADREETVVVQIKISPEQLQHSEERAPVNLSLVLDRSGSMSGDKIRQAIAAAETALGRLGPKDYISLVIYDDRVETLAPAQRATSDNIASIRRAVRGVRSRGNTAIYAGLNQAAAELRRNSERGYINRMILLSDGLANEGPSQVADFRALGHAFATEDIVVSTVGLGLDFNEDIMTTLAEAGQGNTYFVENAKDLPRIFAGELGDVLNVVARDIEIIVRARDGARIIKSIGREAEIHDGVARFHLPQAYGGLDKLALVEVEAPAGGAGKARDLIEVEVNYQTMGNEARRQQQVTVPIAYSERKEEIREAARVDVAQNVIDNRIAEAKQEAIVYADNGDYVNAASSMRKSAEKIQNDYAILGDAFVATPSAELNREADDVETVGLPNQKRKSYRSDSYQIFNQQSESK
;
A
#
# COMPACT_ATOMS: atom_id res chain seq x y z
N MET A 1 -32.45 -13.92 6.66
CA MET A 1 -31.63 -15.14 6.87
C MET A 1 -31.83 -15.63 8.30
N THR A 2 -32.80 -16.51 8.52
CA THR A 2 -33.06 -17.12 9.83
C THR A 2 -32.39 -18.51 9.86
N THR A 3 -32.01 -19.00 11.05
CA THR A 3 -31.57 -20.39 11.27
C THR A 3 -30.14 -20.75 10.82
N PHE A 4 -29.09 -20.09 11.36
CA PHE A 4 -27.79 -20.76 11.56
C PHE A 4 -26.92 -20.24 12.74
N ARG A 5 -27.53 -19.70 13.81
CA ARG A 5 -26.79 -19.23 15.02
C ARG A 5 -27.27 -19.91 16.32
N ARG A 6 -27.34 -21.24 16.31
CA ARG A 6 -27.69 -22.10 17.47
C ARG A 6 -26.91 -23.43 17.46
N ARG A 7 -25.59 -23.38 17.31
CA ARG A 7 -24.71 -24.55 17.43
C ARG A 7 -23.24 -24.15 17.68
N PHE A 8 -22.93 -23.64 18.87
CA PHE A 8 -21.59 -23.80 19.47
C PHE A 8 -21.59 -23.60 20.99
N ASP A 9 -22.44 -22.70 21.52
CA ASP A 9 -22.60 -22.40 22.96
C ASP A 9 -23.31 -23.52 23.77
N ARG A 10 -22.89 -24.77 23.59
CA ARG A 10 -23.37 -25.93 24.36
C ARG A 10 -22.30 -27.03 24.50
N MET A 11 -21.10 -26.64 24.86
CA MET A 11 -20.14 -27.51 25.53
C MET A 11 -19.38 -26.69 26.59
N TRP A 12 -19.14 -27.32 27.74
CA TRP A 12 -18.35 -26.82 28.88
C TRP A 12 -18.98 -25.94 29.97
N GLU A 13 -20.18 -26.28 30.43
CA GLU A 13 -20.67 -25.80 31.74
C GLU A 13 -21.24 -26.98 32.56
N ASN A 14 -20.42 -27.57 33.42
CA ASN A 14 -20.83 -28.54 34.43
C ASN A 14 -19.70 -28.82 35.45
N HIS A 15 -19.66 -28.09 36.56
CA HIS A 15 -19.18 -28.51 37.89
C HIS A 15 -19.68 -27.47 38.92
N TYR A 16 -20.35 -27.94 39.98
CA TYR A 16 -21.04 -27.15 41.02
C TYR A 16 -20.08 -26.70 42.16
N PRO A 17 -20.49 -25.86 43.15
CA PRO A 17 -21.83 -25.28 43.39
C PRO A 17 -21.91 -23.76 43.64
N GLU A 18 -23.13 -23.21 43.54
CA GLU A 18 -23.49 -21.94 44.19
C GLU A 18 -23.59 -22.09 45.72
N SER A 19 -23.34 -21.02 46.47
CA SER A 19 -23.98 -20.84 47.78
C SER A 19 -24.30 -19.37 48.10
N GLN A 20 -25.56 -19.14 48.48
CA GLN A 20 -26.09 -17.95 49.19
C GLN A 20 -25.87 -16.56 48.56
N ARG A 21 -26.62 -16.27 47.50
CA ARG A 21 -27.21 -14.92 47.28
C ARG A 21 -28.37 -14.68 48.26
N THR A 22 -28.83 -13.41 48.32
CA THR A 22 -29.91 -12.84 49.18
C THR A 22 -29.44 -12.37 50.58
N SER A 23 -29.93 -11.27 51.19
CA SER A 23 -30.96 -10.27 50.78
C SER A 23 -30.72 -8.88 51.41
N ARG A 24 -30.93 -7.81 50.61
CA ARG A 24 -31.40 -6.43 50.91
C ARG A 24 -31.02 -5.65 52.20
N LYS A 25 -30.69 -4.37 51.92
CA LYS A 25 -31.13 -3.09 52.58
C LYS A 25 -30.38 -2.51 53.79
N GLU A 26 -29.91 -1.27 53.56
CA GLU A 26 -30.06 -0.06 54.40
C GLU A 26 -29.56 -0.05 55.86
N THR A 27 -28.60 0.84 56.18
CA THR A 27 -28.76 1.97 57.15
C THR A 27 -27.44 2.67 57.55
N VAL A 28 -27.31 3.97 57.24
CA VAL A 28 -26.53 5.05 57.95
C VAL A 28 -24.97 4.95 58.02
N MET A 29 -24.19 5.88 57.44
CA MET A 29 -23.77 7.27 57.88
C MET A 29 -22.73 7.25 59.04
N ARG A 30 -21.65 8.06 59.14
CA ARG A 30 -21.08 9.27 58.44
C ARG A 30 -19.56 9.02 58.22
N TYR A 31 -18.59 9.91 57.90
CA TYR A 31 -18.38 11.39 57.73
C TYR A 31 -17.43 11.56 56.49
N THR A 32 -17.44 12.59 55.63
CA THR A 32 -17.05 14.03 55.75
C THR A 32 -15.63 14.26 56.31
N ASN A 33 -14.77 15.12 55.73
CA ASN A 33 -15.06 16.47 55.20
C ASN A 33 -14.51 16.80 53.80
N LEU A 34 -15.20 17.72 53.12
CA LEU A 34 -14.80 18.37 51.86
C LEU A 34 -14.69 19.89 52.11
N LYS A 35 -13.74 20.60 51.47
CA LYS A 35 -13.74 22.07 51.44
C LYS A 35 -14.53 22.57 50.24
N LEU A 36 -15.42 23.54 50.48
CA LEU A 36 -16.24 24.22 49.47
C LEU A 36 -15.98 25.73 49.56
N LEU A 37 -15.88 26.42 48.42
CA LEU A 37 -15.87 27.89 48.38
C LEU A 37 -16.64 28.39 47.14
N SER A 38 -17.88 28.83 47.40
CA SER A 38 -18.72 29.78 46.64
C SER A 38 -18.54 29.91 45.11
N LEU A 39 -19.57 29.50 44.36
CA LEU A 39 -19.89 30.16 43.09
C LEU A 39 -20.35 31.60 43.36
N THR A 40 -20.00 32.52 42.46
CA THR A 40 -20.82 33.70 42.17
C THR A 40 -21.23 33.62 40.70
N ALA A 41 -22.54 33.71 40.42
CA ALA A 41 -23.06 33.55 39.07
C ALA A 41 -23.15 34.92 38.37
N LEU A 42 -22.45 35.07 37.25
CA LEU A 42 -22.66 36.18 36.32
C LEU A 42 -23.15 35.61 34.99
N ALA A 43 -24.43 35.83 34.68
CA ALA A 43 -25.04 35.34 33.46
C ALA A 43 -24.65 36.24 32.27
N VAL A 44 -23.67 35.80 31.49
CA VAL A 44 -23.37 36.36 30.15
C VAL A 44 -23.96 35.42 29.10
N GLY A 45 -24.63 35.97 28.09
CA GLY A 45 -25.42 35.21 27.14
C GLY A 45 -24.59 34.21 26.32
N LEU A 46 -25.02 32.94 26.32
CA LEU A 46 -24.54 31.91 25.40
C LEU A 46 -24.98 32.23 23.96
N LEU A 47 -24.21 33.08 23.28
CA LEU A 47 -24.11 33.01 21.84
C LEU A 47 -23.57 31.62 21.49
N GLY A 48 -24.46 30.78 20.94
CA GLY A 48 -24.14 29.42 20.52
C GLY A 48 -23.21 29.41 19.31
N VAL A 49 -21.95 29.75 19.52
CA VAL A 49 -20.88 29.42 18.57
C VAL A 49 -20.84 27.92 18.49
N SER A 50 -21.39 27.37 17.40
CA SER A 50 -21.15 25.99 17.04
C SER A 50 -19.66 25.86 16.74
N LEU A 51 -18.90 25.41 17.75
CA LEU A 51 -17.58 24.87 17.54
C LEU A 51 -17.76 23.68 16.62
N ALA A 52 -17.50 23.90 15.33
CA ALA A 52 -17.49 22.83 14.34
C ALA A 52 -16.57 21.74 14.89
N LYS A 53 -17.10 20.52 15.02
CA LYS A 53 -16.31 19.35 15.41
C LYS A 53 -15.06 19.37 14.51
N PRO A 54 -13.84 19.31 15.07
CA PRO A 54 -12.64 19.29 14.24
C PRO A 54 -12.82 18.19 13.18
N PRO A 55 -12.51 18.47 11.90
CA PRO A 55 -12.70 17.49 10.84
C PRO A 55 -11.95 16.23 11.25
N ALA A 56 -12.63 15.07 11.18
CA ALA A 56 -12.07 13.82 11.65
C ALA A 56 -10.71 13.56 10.98
N GLU A 57 -9.77 12.99 11.72
CA GLU A 57 -8.47 12.65 11.19
C GLU A 57 -8.61 11.39 10.34
N THR A 58 -8.92 11.59 9.06
CA THR A 58 -9.18 10.53 8.08
C THR A 58 -7.92 9.72 7.72
N LEU A 59 -6.81 9.98 8.39
CA LEU A 59 -5.52 9.31 8.25
C LEU A 59 -4.86 9.34 9.62
N HIS A 60 -4.50 8.17 10.13
CA HIS A 60 -3.78 8.00 11.40
C HIS A 60 -2.32 7.63 11.12
N VAL A 61 -1.40 8.12 11.94
CA VAL A 61 0.03 7.77 11.88
C VAL A 61 0.42 7.04 13.15
N ASP A 62 0.96 5.83 13.00
CA ASP A 62 1.64 5.07 14.05
C ASP A 62 3.13 4.91 13.68
N ALA A 63 4.02 4.81 14.67
CA ALA A 63 5.44 4.58 14.45
C ALA A 63 6.03 3.72 15.57
N ALA A 64 6.54 2.55 15.20
CA ALA A 64 6.98 1.52 16.14
C ALA A 64 8.34 0.93 15.73
N LEU A 65 9.11 0.50 16.73
CA LEU A 65 10.33 -0.29 16.51
C LEU A 65 9.99 -1.78 16.45
N ASP A 66 10.75 -2.53 15.65
CA ASP A 66 10.81 -3.99 15.72
C ASP A 66 11.24 -4.47 17.12
N ARG A 67 12.16 -3.72 17.75
CA ARG A 67 12.69 -3.95 19.10
C ARG A 67 12.74 -2.64 19.88
N PRO A 68 11.68 -2.26 20.62
CA PRO A 68 11.64 -1.04 21.42
C PRO A 68 12.50 -1.12 22.70
N ILE A 69 12.90 -2.33 23.12
CA ILE A 69 13.96 -2.56 24.11
C ILE A 69 15.11 -3.29 23.42
N VAL A 70 16.34 -2.84 23.65
CA VAL A 70 17.57 -3.45 23.11
C VAL A 70 18.62 -3.71 24.20
N PRO A 71 19.67 -4.51 23.93
CA PRO A 71 20.80 -4.69 24.85
C PRO A 71 21.44 -3.37 25.30
N ALA A 72 21.79 -3.29 26.59
CA ALA A 72 22.54 -2.18 27.16
C ALA A 72 24.02 -2.14 26.72
N ASP A 73 24.64 -0.97 26.87
CA ASP A 73 26.08 -0.69 26.77
C ASP A 73 26.77 -1.08 25.43
N ARG A 74 25.98 -1.25 24.36
CA ARG A 74 26.46 -1.40 22.98
C ARG A 74 25.51 -0.75 21.96
N GLU A 75 26.03 -0.48 20.77
CA GLU A 75 25.25 -0.01 19.62
C GLU A 75 24.45 -1.17 19.02
N GLU A 76 23.25 -0.88 18.50
CA GLU A 76 22.29 -1.89 18.02
C GLU A 76 21.56 -1.40 16.77
N THR A 77 21.36 -2.29 15.79
CA THR A 77 20.52 -1.99 14.62
C THR A 77 19.07 -2.36 14.91
N VAL A 78 18.16 -1.40 14.77
CA VAL A 78 16.71 -1.59 14.87
C VAL A 78 16.02 -1.11 13.61
N VAL A 79 14.78 -1.54 13.38
CA VAL A 79 13.98 -1.06 12.25
C VAL A 79 12.75 -0.32 12.77
N VAL A 80 12.62 0.93 12.35
CA VAL A 80 11.41 1.73 12.52
C VAL A 80 10.44 1.37 11.40
N GLN A 81 9.21 1.00 11.78
CA GLN A 81 8.06 1.01 10.88
C GLN A 81 7.23 2.26 11.17
N ILE A 82 7.09 3.13 10.16
CA ILE A 82 6.06 4.16 10.12
C ILE A 82 4.86 3.57 9.37
N LYS A 83 3.70 3.58 10.01
CA LYS A 83 2.44 3.06 9.47
C LYS A 83 1.45 4.19 9.28
N ILE A 84 0.93 4.31 8.05
CA ILE A 84 -0.10 5.25 7.65
C ILE A 84 -1.40 4.47 7.47
N SER A 85 -2.42 4.80 8.26
CA SER A 85 -3.72 4.10 8.29
C SER A 85 -4.87 5.04 7.90
N PRO A 86 -5.32 5.02 6.62
CA PRO A 86 -6.40 5.88 6.15
C PRO A 86 -7.77 5.31 6.54
N GLU A 87 -8.64 6.13 7.14
CA GLU A 87 -9.99 5.70 7.53
C GLU A 87 -10.82 5.28 6.32
N GLN A 88 -11.54 4.16 6.43
CA GLN A 88 -12.42 3.69 5.36
C GLN A 88 -13.69 4.56 5.29
N LEU A 89 -13.84 5.29 4.19
CA LEU A 89 -15.02 6.11 3.90
C LEU A 89 -16.28 5.23 3.86
N GLN A 90 -17.28 5.55 4.69
CA GLN A 90 -18.47 4.70 4.84
C GLN A 90 -19.58 5.02 3.82
N HIS A 91 -19.57 6.19 3.18
CA HIS A 91 -20.57 6.58 2.19
C HIS A 91 -19.96 7.06 0.87
N SER A 92 -20.53 6.63 -0.25
CA SER A 92 -20.09 6.99 -1.60
C SER A 92 -20.36 8.44 -1.99
N GLU A 93 -21.03 9.22 -1.13
CA GLU A 93 -21.19 10.68 -1.31
C GLU A 93 -20.02 11.48 -0.71
N GLU A 94 -19.21 10.87 0.15
CA GLU A 94 -18.09 11.51 0.88
C GLU A 94 -16.74 11.39 0.13
N ARG A 95 -16.63 10.48 -0.85
CA ARG A 95 -15.42 10.33 -1.67
C ARG A 95 -15.25 11.47 -2.69
N ALA A 96 -14.00 11.72 -3.09
CA ALA A 96 -13.71 12.54 -4.25
C ALA A 96 -14.21 11.87 -5.56
N PRO A 97 -14.59 12.66 -6.58
CA PRO A 97 -14.95 12.14 -7.89
C PRO A 97 -13.70 11.74 -8.69
N VAL A 98 -13.84 10.74 -9.56
CA VAL A 98 -12.73 10.17 -10.33
C VAL A 98 -12.83 10.62 -11.79
N ASN A 99 -11.69 10.93 -12.40
CA ASN A 99 -11.51 11.12 -13.83
C ASN A 99 -10.71 9.91 -14.34
N LEU A 100 -11.39 8.91 -14.90
CA LEU A 100 -10.81 7.62 -15.27
C LEU A 100 -10.56 7.54 -16.79
N SER A 101 -9.36 7.14 -17.19
CA SER A 101 -9.09 6.70 -18.56
C SER A 101 -8.68 5.23 -18.57
N LEU A 102 -9.50 4.40 -19.22
CA LEU A 102 -9.15 3.01 -19.51
C LEU A 102 -8.36 2.94 -20.80
N VAL A 103 -7.24 2.22 -20.79
CA VAL A 103 -6.32 2.07 -21.94
C VAL A 103 -6.16 0.59 -22.22
N LEU A 104 -6.88 0.08 -23.23
CA LEU A 104 -6.94 -1.35 -23.52
C LEU A 104 -6.14 -1.70 -24.78
N ASP A 105 -5.17 -2.58 -24.60
CA ASP A 105 -4.53 -3.30 -25.69
C ASP A 105 -5.58 -4.13 -26.47
N ARG A 106 -5.55 -4.00 -27.80
CA ARG A 106 -6.31 -4.84 -28.74
C ARG A 106 -5.42 -5.41 -29.83
N SER A 107 -4.12 -5.55 -29.58
CA SER A 107 -3.15 -6.16 -30.49
C SER A 107 -3.49 -7.63 -30.85
N GLY A 108 -2.72 -8.25 -31.74
CA GLY A 108 -2.94 -9.64 -32.16
C GLY A 108 -2.81 -10.67 -31.04
N SER A 109 -1.92 -10.44 -30.06
CA SER A 109 -1.68 -11.31 -28.91
C SER A 109 -2.90 -11.40 -27.98
N MET A 110 -3.66 -10.30 -27.83
CA MET A 110 -4.92 -10.23 -27.08
C MET A 110 -6.04 -11.15 -27.62
N SER A 111 -5.84 -11.91 -28.69
CA SER A 111 -6.87 -12.79 -29.26
C SER A 111 -7.38 -13.89 -28.30
N GLY A 112 -8.52 -14.50 -28.66
CA GLY A 112 -9.13 -15.57 -27.86
C GLY A 112 -9.76 -15.06 -26.56
N ASP A 113 -9.32 -15.58 -25.41
CA ASP A 113 -9.87 -15.20 -24.09
C ASP A 113 -9.31 -13.89 -23.53
N LYS A 114 -8.09 -13.48 -23.91
CA LYS A 114 -7.45 -12.28 -23.35
C LYS A 114 -8.34 -11.03 -23.58
N ILE A 115 -8.73 -10.76 -24.83
CA ILE A 115 -9.65 -9.65 -25.16
C ILE A 115 -11.07 -9.83 -24.60
N ARG A 116 -11.57 -11.07 -24.45
CA ARG A 116 -12.88 -11.30 -23.82
C ARG A 116 -12.88 -10.85 -22.36
N GLN A 117 -11.82 -11.17 -21.62
CA GLN A 117 -11.68 -10.79 -20.22
C GLN A 117 -11.31 -9.31 -20.06
N ALA A 118 -10.55 -8.74 -21.00
CA ALA A 118 -10.31 -7.29 -21.08
C ALA A 118 -11.62 -6.49 -21.20
N ILE A 119 -12.50 -6.91 -22.11
CA ILE A 119 -13.85 -6.34 -22.26
C ILE A 119 -14.65 -6.51 -20.97
N ALA A 120 -14.66 -7.70 -20.35
CA ALA A 120 -15.39 -7.96 -19.11
C ALA A 120 -14.86 -7.14 -17.90
N ALA A 121 -13.55 -6.91 -17.82
CA ALA A 121 -12.92 -6.07 -16.81
C ALA A 121 -13.29 -4.59 -17.01
N ALA A 122 -13.27 -4.09 -18.25
CA ALA A 122 -13.75 -2.76 -18.58
C ALA A 122 -15.26 -2.59 -18.28
N GLU A 123 -16.10 -3.59 -18.61
CA GLU A 123 -17.53 -3.56 -18.25
C GLU A 123 -17.78 -3.58 -16.74
N THR A 124 -16.89 -4.23 -15.97
CA THR A 124 -16.89 -4.22 -14.50
C THR A 124 -16.48 -2.85 -13.95
N ALA A 125 -15.44 -2.23 -14.50
CA ALA A 125 -15.00 -0.88 -14.13
C ALA A 125 -16.10 0.17 -14.38
N LEU A 126 -16.71 0.13 -15.57
CA LEU A 126 -17.89 0.93 -15.94
C LEU A 126 -19.12 0.69 -15.03
N GLY A 127 -19.11 -0.35 -14.20
CA GLY A 127 -20.16 -0.65 -13.22
C GLY A 127 -19.95 -0.05 -11.83
N ARG A 128 -18.76 0.49 -11.53
CA ARG A 128 -18.43 1.09 -10.21
C ARG A 128 -18.45 2.63 -10.19
N LEU A 129 -18.41 3.26 -11.36
CA LEU A 129 -18.47 4.71 -11.48
C LEU A 129 -19.87 5.27 -11.14
N GLY A 130 -19.91 6.43 -10.51
CA GLY A 130 -21.12 7.22 -10.27
C GLY A 130 -21.23 8.43 -11.21
N PRO A 131 -22.40 9.07 -11.31
CA PRO A 131 -22.67 10.13 -12.30
C PRO A 131 -21.85 11.42 -12.13
N LYS A 132 -21.12 11.57 -11.01
CA LYS A 132 -20.15 12.67 -10.79
C LYS A 132 -18.82 12.42 -11.49
N ASP A 133 -18.45 11.15 -11.73
CA ASP A 133 -17.17 10.75 -12.30
C ASP A 133 -17.11 11.01 -13.82
N TYR A 134 -15.89 11.11 -14.34
CA TYR A 134 -15.60 11.11 -15.78
C TYR A 134 -14.97 9.79 -16.21
N ILE A 135 -15.26 9.39 -17.45
CA ILE A 135 -14.72 8.20 -18.10
C ILE A 135 -14.32 8.49 -19.54
N SER A 136 -13.13 8.05 -19.90
CA SER A 136 -12.68 7.87 -21.30
C SER A 136 -12.23 6.42 -21.51
N LEU A 137 -12.34 5.95 -22.76
CA LEU A 137 -11.89 4.63 -23.18
C LEU A 137 -11.06 4.78 -24.46
N VAL A 138 -9.76 4.51 -24.31
CA VAL A 138 -8.79 4.42 -25.40
C VAL A 138 -8.50 2.94 -25.66
N ILE A 139 -8.47 2.55 -26.93
CA ILE A 139 -8.03 1.23 -27.37
C ILE A 139 -6.87 1.39 -28.36
N TYR A 140 -5.90 0.47 -28.34
CA TYR A 140 -4.73 0.57 -29.20
C TYR A 140 -4.28 -0.75 -29.83
N ASP A 141 -3.79 -0.67 -31.06
CA ASP A 141 -3.05 -1.69 -31.80
C ASP A 141 -1.79 -1.07 -32.45
N ASP A 142 -1.61 -1.20 -33.77
CA ASP A 142 -0.72 -0.32 -34.56
C ASP A 142 -1.21 1.14 -34.60
N ARG A 143 -2.45 1.40 -34.14
CA ARG A 143 -3.09 2.72 -34.11
C ARG A 143 -3.76 2.93 -32.76
N VAL A 144 -4.02 4.19 -32.43
CA VAL A 144 -4.76 4.57 -31.23
C VAL A 144 -6.15 5.06 -31.61
N GLU A 145 -7.17 4.62 -30.89
CA GLU A 145 -8.56 4.96 -31.13
C GLU A 145 -9.25 5.32 -29.82
N THR A 146 -9.79 6.53 -29.73
CA THR A 146 -10.60 6.97 -28.60
C THR A 146 -12.04 6.50 -28.77
N LEU A 147 -12.28 5.23 -28.39
CA LEU A 147 -13.57 4.57 -28.50
C LEU A 147 -14.67 5.28 -27.68
N ALA A 148 -14.29 5.96 -26.58
CA ALA A 148 -15.13 6.91 -25.89
C ALA A 148 -14.32 8.12 -25.42
N PRO A 149 -14.58 9.34 -25.94
CA PRO A 149 -14.00 10.58 -25.40
C PRO A 149 -14.43 10.82 -23.95
N ALA A 150 -13.62 11.59 -23.22
CA ALA A 150 -13.85 11.86 -21.79
C ALA A 150 -15.19 12.55 -21.53
N GLN A 151 -16.10 11.84 -20.85
CA GLN A 151 -17.48 12.24 -20.61
C GLN A 151 -17.95 11.78 -19.22
N ARG A 152 -19.00 12.40 -18.67
CA ARG A 152 -19.54 11.99 -17.37
C ARG A 152 -20.11 10.58 -17.42
N ALA A 153 -19.92 9.81 -16.34
CA ALA A 153 -20.38 8.43 -16.18
C ALA A 153 -21.90 8.32 -15.89
N THR A 154 -22.73 8.97 -16.72
CA THR A 154 -24.20 8.82 -16.67
C THR A 154 -24.61 7.41 -17.12
N SER A 155 -25.79 6.94 -16.70
CA SER A 155 -26.30 5.62 -17.06
C SER A 155 -26.34 5.38 -18.57
N ASP A 156 -26.72 6.39 -19.36
CA ASP A 156 -26.79 6.32 -20.83
C ASP A 156 -25.40 6.29 -21.47
N ASN A 157 -24.47 7.10 -20.98
CA ASN A 157 -23.08 7.10 -21.45
C ASN A 157 -22.42 5.76 -21.15
N ILE A 158 -22.54 5.26 -19.92
CA ILE A 158 -22.07 3.92 -19.51
C ILE A 158 -22.68 2.81 -20.38
N ALA A 159 -23.99 2.87 -20.66
CA ALA A 159 -24.64 1.92 -21.57
C ALA A 159 -24.11 2.03 -23.01
N SER A 160 -23.72 3.22 -23.47
CA SER A 160 -23.11 3.43 -24.79
C SER A 160 -21.68 2.89 -24.87
N ILE A 161 -20.84 3.19 -23.88
CA ILE A 161 -19.46 2.69 -23.80
C ILE A 161 -19.47 1.15 -23.72
N ARG A 162 -20.39 0.55 -22.94
CA ARG A 162 -20.59 -0.92 -22.90
C ARG A 162 -20.96 -1.52 -24.26
N ARG A 163 -21.79 -0.86 -25.07
CA ARG A 163 -22.08 -1.31 -26.44
C ARG A 163 -20.84 -1.21 -27.34
N ALA A 164 -20.07 -0.14 -27.23
CA ALA A 164 -18.86 0.07 -28.03
C ALA A 164 -17.75 -0.94 -27.69
N VAL A 165 -17.44 -1.15 -26.40
CA VAL A 165 -16.34 -2.03 -25.97
C VAL A 165 -16.59 -3.50 -26.33
N ARG A 166 -17.85 -3.95 -26.34
CA ARG A 166 -18.25 -5.28 -26.86
C ARG A 166 -17.99 -5.46 -28.36
N GLY A 167 -17.81 -4.37 -29.11
CA GLY A 167 -17.40 -4.38 -30.52
C GLY A 167 -15.91 -4.63 -30.76
N VAL A 168 -15.04 -4.43 -29.75
CA VAL A 168 -13.58 -4.49 -29.90
C VAL A 168 -13.11 -5.90 -30.25
N ARG A 169 -12.13 -6.01 -31.17
CA ARG A 169 -11.51 -7.27 -31.61
C ARG A 169 -10.00 -7.11 -31.66
N SER A 170 -9.28 -8.20 -31.42
CA SER A 170 -7.81 -8.29 -31.52
C SER A 170 -7.30 -8.16 -32.96
N ARG A 171 -6.34 -7.26 -33.21
CA ARG A 171 -5.71 -7.00 -34.52
C ARG A 171 -4.40 -6.24 -34.32
N GLY A 172 -3.41 -6.41 -35.21
CA GLY A 172 -2.28 -5.48 -35.34
C GLY A 172 -1.19 -5.61 -34.28
N ASN A 173 -0.27 -4.63 -34.28
CA ASN A 173 0.88 -4.55 -33.38
C ASN A 173 0.50 -3.80 -32.08
N THR A 174 1.47 -3.26 -31.34
CA THR A 174 1.29 -2.85 -29.94
C THR A 174 1.97 -1.49 -29.65
N ALA A 175 1.26 -0.38 -29.89
CA ALA A 175 1.75 1.00 -29.74
C ALA A 175 1.47 1.62 -28.35
N ILE A 176 1.95 0.98 -27.27
CA ILE A 176 1.63 1.34 -25.86
C ILE A 176 1.84 2.83 -25.58
N TYR A 177 3.01 3.38 -25.96
CA TYR A 177 3.38 4.77 -25.67
C TYR A 177 2.40 5.79 -26.28
N ALA A 178 1.85 5.51 -27.46
CA ALA A 178 0.86 6.35 -28.11
C ALA A 178 -0.52 6.23 -27.44
N GLY A 179 -0.92 5.02 -27.02
CA GLY A 179 -2.15 4.77 -26.27
C GLY A 179 -2.19 5.55 -24.95
N LEU A 180 -1.09 5.52 -24.20
CA LEU A 180 -0.90 6.28 -22.95
C LEU A 180 -1.00 7.80 -23.17
N ASN A 181 -0.37 8.33 -24.23
CA ASN A 181 -0.42 9.76 -24.52
C ASN A 181 -1.83 10.25 -24.91
N GLN A 182 -2.59 9.44 -25.67
CA GLN A 182 -4.00 9.75 -25.95
C GLN A 182 -4.87 9.68 -24.70
N ALA A 183 -4.63 8.71 -23.81
CA ALA A 183 -5.32 8.60 -22.53
C ALA A 183 -5.08 9.81 -21.63
N ALA A 184 -3.83 10.28 -21.52
CA ALA A 184 -3.51 11.52 -20.83
C ALA A 184 -4.16 12.74 -21.50
N ALA A 185 -4.21 12.81 -22.83
CA ALA A 185 -4.92 13.86 -23.56
C ALA A 185 -6.43 13.90 -23.27
N GLU A 186 -7.07 12.74 -23.04
CA GLU A 186 -8.48 12.66 -22.62
C GLU A 186 -8.67 13.04 -21.14
N LEU A 187 -7.77 12.61 -20.24
CA LEU A 187 -7.79 13.02 -18.83
C LEU A 187 -7.68 14.54 -18.68
N ARG A 188 -6.72 15.16 -19.37
CA ARG A 188 -6.45 16.61 -19.41
C ARG A 188 -7.67 17.45 -19.80
N ARG A 189 -8.68 16.89 -20.46
CA ARG A 189 -9.94 17.59 -20.78
C ARG A 189 -10.76 17.95 -19.54
N ASN A 190 -10.63 17.19 -18.45
CA ASN A 190 -11.46 17.29 -17.24
C ASN A 190 -10.62 17.26 -15.94
N SER A 191 -9.36 17.71 -15.99
CA SER A 191 -8.49 17.88 -14.81
C SER A 191 -8.89 19.08 -13.94
N GLU A 192 -10.17 19.16 -13.59
CA GLU A 192 -10.70 20.13 -12.63
C GLU A 192 -10.20 19.81 -11.22
N ARG A 193 -9.96 20.85 -10.40
CA ARG A 193 -9.48 20.66 -9.01
C ARG A 193 -10.47 19.82 -8.20
N GLY A 194 -9.93 18.86 -7.44
CA GLY A 194 -10.71 17.92 -6.63
C GLY A 194 -11.08 16.60 -7.32
N TYR A 195 -10.78 16.43 -8.61
CA TYR A 195 -10.86 15.12 -9.28
C TYR A 195 -9.58 14.30 -9.08
N ILE A 196 -9.73 12.98 -8.92
CA ILE A 196 -8.64 12.01 -8.96
C ILE A 196 -8.44 11.59 -10.42
N ASN A 197 -7.33 11.99 -11.07
CA ASN A 197 -7.02 11.50 -12.43
C ASN A 197 -6.34 10.14 -12.33
N ARG A 198 -6.99 9.09 -12.86
CA ARG A 198 -6.44 7.73 -12.91
C ARG A 198 -6.44 7.20 -14.33
N MET A 199 -5.32 6.62 -14.73
CA MET A 199 -5.17 5.83 -15.93
C MET A 199 -4.99 4.36 -15.54
N ILE A 200 -5.71 3.44 -16.20
CA ILE A 200 -5.49 2.00 -16.04
C ILE A 200 -5.13 1.43 -17.40
N LEU A 201 -3.86 1.03 -17.55
CA LEU A 201 -3.34 0.33 -18.72
C LEU A 201 -3.55 -1.17 -18.55
N LEU A 202 -4.10 -1.81 -19.57
CA LEU A 202 -4.14 -3.26 -19.72
C LEU A 202 -3.40 -3.66 -20.99
N SER A 203 -2.34 -4.47 -20.88
CA SER A 203 -1.56 -4.94 -22.03
C SER A 203 -1.11 -6.39 -21.87
N ASP A 204 -1.01 -7.10 -22.99
CA ASP A 204 -0.42 -8.44 -23.04
C ASP A 204 0.84 -8.52 -23.91
N GLY A 205 1.12 -7.48 -24.70
CA GLY A 205 2.23 -7.46 -25.65
C GLY A 205 3.47 -6.69 -25.17
N LEU A 206 4.53 -6.82 -25.96
CA LEU A 206 5.74 -5.99 -25.88
C LEU A 206 5.47 -4.62 -26.53
N ALA A 207 6.22 -3.58 -26.14
CA ALA A 207 6.20 -2.28 -26.81
C ALA A 207 6.90 -2.39 -28.19
N ASN A 208 6.12 -2.73 -29.21
CA ASN A 208 6.61 -3.08 -30.55
C ASN A 208 6.55 -1.93 -31.56
N GLU A 209 5.79 -0.87 -31.27
CA GLU A 209 5.62 0.31 -32.13
C GLU A 209 5.85 1.60 -31.33
N GLY A 210 6.77 2.44 -31.80
CA GLY A 210 7.19 3.67 -31.11
C GLY A 210 8.25 3.44 -30.02
N PRO A 211 8.35 4.33 -29.00
CA PRO A 211 9.29 4.19 -27.90
C PRO A 211 9.10 2.87 -27.13
N SER A 212 10.21 2.20 -26.83
CA SER A 212 10.25 0.81 -26.35
C SER A 212 11.27 0.58 -25.23
N GLN A 213 12.02 1.61 -24.83
CA GLN A 213 13.02 1.49 -23.77
C GLN A 213 12.39 1.79 -22.41
N VAL A 214 12.81 1.08 -21.36
CA VAL A 214 12.32 1.28 -19.99
C VAL A 214 12.48 2.74 -19.52
N ALA A 215 13.52 3.43 -20.00
CA ALA A 215 13.75 4.85 -19.75
C ALA A 215 12.66 5.77 -20.35
N ASP A 216 12.12 5.43 -21.53
CA ASP A 216 11.06 6.19 -22.20
C ASP A 216 9.78 6.19 -21.35
N PHE A 217 9.43 5.01 -20.80
CA PHE A 217 8.27 4.82 -19.95
C PHE A 217 8.46 5.38 -18.54
N ARG A 218 9.69 5.38 -17.99
CA ARG A 218 10.02 6.11 -16.76
C ARG A 218 9.79 7.61 -16.92
N ALA A 219 10.32 8.20 -17.98
CA ALA A 219 10.15 9.63 -18.27
C ALA A 219 8.66 9.98 -18.49
N LEU A 220 7.91 9.13 -19.20
CA LEU A 220 6.48 9.31 -19.41
C LEU A 220 5.68 9.21 -18.11
N GLY A 221 5.99 8.24 -17.24
CA GLY A 221 5.36 8.08 -15.92
C GLY A 221 5.56 9.31 -15.04
N HIS A 222 6.79 9.81 -14.92
CA HIS A 222 7.09 11.03 -14.16
C HIS A 222 6.38 12.27 -14.73
N ALA A 223 6.25 12.38 -16.05
CA ALA A 223 5.47 13.46 -16.68
C ALA A 223 3.99 13.40 -16.29
N PHE A 224 3.38 12.20 -16.27
CA PHE A 224 2.01 12.01 -15.81
C PHE A 224 1.84 12.31 -14.31
N ALA A 225 2.76 11.84 -13.46
CA ALA A 225 2.77 12.15 -12.03
C ALA A 225 2.85 13.66 -11.75
N THR A 226 3.62 14.40 -12.56
CA THR A 226 3.73 15.88 -12.49
C THR A 226 2.40 16.59 -12.84
N GLU A 227 1.46 15.89 -13.46
CA GLU A 227 0.13 16.39 -13.86
C GLU A 227 -1.01 15.85 -12.97
N ASP A 228 -0.71 15.31 -11.78
CA ASP A 228 -1.66 14.59 -10.91
C ASP A 228 -2.35 13.38 -11.60
N ILE A 229 -1.72 12.80 -12.64
CA ILE A 229 -2.21 11.61 -13.35
C ILE A 229 -1.50 10.36 -12.84
N VAL A 230 -2.21 9.55 -12.05
CA VAL A 230 -1.71 8.27 -11.57
C VAL A 230 -1.97 7.16 -12.59
N VAL A 231 -0.97 6.33 -12.88
CA VAL A 231 -1.05 5.23 -13.86
C VAL A 231 -0.85 3.89 -13.17
N SER A 232 -1.86 3.02 -13.25
CA SER A 232 -1.74 1.61 -12.89
C SER A 232 -1.60 0.74 -14.14
N THR A 233 -0.86 -0.36 -14.03
CA THR A 233 -0.58 -1.27 -15.14
C THR A 233 -0.98 -2.70 -14.82
N VAL A 234 -1.72 -3.33 -15.74
CA VAL A 234 -2.16 -4.72 -15.63
C VAL A 234 -1.58 -5.51 -16.80
N GLY A 235 -0.62 -6.40 -16.48
CA GLY A 235 0.10 -7.23 -17.46
C GLY A 235 -0.52 -8.63 -17.56
N LEU A 236 -0.92 -9.04 -18.76
CA LEU A 236 -1.74 -10.24 -18.98
C LEU A 236 -0.96 -11.37 -19.70
N GLY A 237 -0.91 -12.56 -19.10
CA GLY A 237 -0.14 -13.69 -19.63
C GLY A 237 1.37 -13.50 -19.51
N LEU A 238 2.18 -14.26 -20.26
CA LEU A 238 3.65 -14.27 -20.12
C LEU A 238 4.37 -13.41 -21.17
N ASP A 239 3.63 -12.74 -22.04
CA ASP A 239 4.14 -12.17 -23.30
C ASP A 239 4.43 -10.65 -23.22
N PHE A 240 4.00 -9.97 -22.16
CA PHE A 240 4.19 -8.53 -21.94
C PHE A 240 5.59 -8.20 -21.40
N ASN A 241 6.02 -6.94 -21.49
CA ASN A 241 7.27 -6.48 -20.86
C ASN A 241 6.99 -5.96 -19.43
N GLU A 242 7.35 -6.74 -18.41
CA GLU A 242 7.11 -6.39 -17.01
C GLU A 242 7.99 -5.25 -16.48
N ASP A 243 9.15 -5.02 -17.09
CA ASP A 243 10.05 -3.94 -16.69
C ASP A 243 9.49 -2.59 -17.13
N ILE A 244 8.93 -2.52 -18.35
CA ILE A 244 8.16 -1.37 -18.83
C ILE A 244 6.92 -1.14 -17.95
N MET A 245 6.11 -2.18 -17.71
CA MET A 245 4.85 -2.03 -16.96
C MET A 245 5.12 -1.59 -15.51
N THR A 246 6.04 -2.26 -14.81
CA THR A 246 6.38 -1.92 -13.41
C THR A 246 7.01 -0.53 -13.32
N THR A 247 7.95 -0.19 -14.20
CA THR A 247 8.57 1.16 -14.20
C THR A 247 7.56 2.27 -14.54
N LEU A 248 6.58 1.99 -15.40
CA LEU A 248 5.50 2.94 -15.72
C LEU A 248 4.55 3.12 -14.53
N ALA A 249 4.18 2.05 -13.83
CA ALA A 249 3.36 2.14 -12.62
C ALA A 249 4.11 2.87 -11.49
N GLU A 250 5.40 2.62 -11.33
CA GLU A 250 6.27 3.24 -10.34
C GLU A 250 6.45 4.74 -10.59
N ALA A 251 6.96 5.12 -11.76
CA ALA A 251 7.15 6.51 -12.14
C ALA A 251 5.82 7.28 -12.26
N GLY A 252 4.76 6.58 -12.68
CA GLY A 252 3.37 7.04 -12.73
C GLY A 252 2.59 6.84 -11.43
N GLN A 253 3.24 6.55 -10.30
CA GLN A 253 2.67 6.63 -8.95
C GLN A 253 1.49 5.68 -8.63
N GLY A 254 1.27 4.62 -9.41
CA GLY A 254 0.13 3.70 -9.31
C GLY A 254 0.47 2.24 -8.97
N ASN A 255 -0.47 1.34 -9.25
CA ASN A 255 -0.38 -0.07 -8.89
C ASN A 255 0.06 -0.97 -10.07
N THR A 256 0.75 -2.08 -9.81
CA THR A 256 1.07 -3.08 -10.84
C THR A 256 0.45 -4.44 -10.53
N TYR A 257 -0.04 -5.12 -11.56
CA TYR A 257 -0.67 -6.43 -11.41
C TYR A 257 -0.25 -7.37 -12.55
N PHE A 258 0.51 -8.41 -12.21
CA PHE A 258 0.69 -9.57 -13.09
C PHE A 258 -0.55 -10.48 -13.03
N VAL A 259 -1.12 -10.79 -14.20
CA VAL A 259 -2.31 -11.63 -14.36
C VAL A 259 -1.98 -12.81 -15.27
N GLU A 260 -1.54 -13.92 -14.70
CA GLU A 260 -1.27 -15.15 -15.47
C GLU A 260 -2.55 -15.68 -16.14
N ASN A 261 -3.64 -15.78 -15.37
CA ASN A 261 -4.91 -16.32 -15.83
C ASN A 261 -5.91 -15.20 -16.11
N ALA A 262 -6.29 -15.02 -17.38
CA ALA A 262 -7.20 -13.96 -17.82
C ALA A 262 -8.54 -13.91 -17.05
N LYS A 263 -9.00 -15.03 -16.47
CA LYS A 263 -10.23 -15.11 -15.67
C LYS A 263 -10.18 -14.31 -14.36
N ASP A 264 -9.00 -14.03 -13.82
CA ASP A 264 -8.81 -13.20 -12.63
C ASP A 264 -8.87 -11.71 -12.93
N LEU A 265 -8.70 -11.32 -14.20
CA LEU A 265 -8.61 -9.92 -14.61
C LEU A 265 -9.78 -9.05 -14.14
N PRO A 266 -11.07 -9.47 -14.23
CA PRO A 266 -12.18 -8.65 -13.73
C PRO A 266 -12.20 -8.47 -12.21
N ARG A 267 -11.65 -9.43 -11.44
CA ARG A 267 -11.49 -9.33 -9.98
C ARG A 267 -10.42 -8.31 -9.62
N ILE A 268 -9.28 -8.35 -10.32
CA ILE A 268 -8.14 -7.46 -10.11
C ILE A 268 -8.51 -6.02 -10.48
N PHE A 269 -9.14 -5.79 -11.64
CA PHE A 269 -9.68 -4.48 -12.05
C PHE A 269 -10.72 -3.93 -11.06
N ALA A 270 -11.53 -4.82 -10.44
CA ALA A 270 -12.50 -4.42 -9.43
C ALA A 270 -11.85 -4.03 -8.09
N GLY A 271 -10.72 -4.63 -7.73
CA GLY A 271 -9.89 -4.22 -6.58
C GLY A 271 -9.29 -2.83 -6.81
N GLU A 272 -8.44 -2.70 -7.84
CA GLU A 272 -7.79 -1.45 -8.27
C GLU A 272 -8.77 -0.26 -8.33
N LEU A 273 -9.93 -0.42 -8.98
CA LEU A 273 -10.91 0.67 -9.04
C LEU A 273 -11.62 0.91 -7.70
N GLY A 274 -11.74 -0.11 -6.83
CA GLY A 274 -12.19 0.07 -5.45
C GLY A 274 -11.24 0.98 -4.66
N ASP A 275 -9.94 0.75 -4.77
CA ASP A 275 -8.91 1.55 -4.09
C ASP A 275 -8.96 3.01 -4.56
N VAL A 276 -9.01 3.21 -5.89
CA VAL A 276 -9.12 4.53 -6.55
C VAL A 276 -10.36 5.30 -6.12
N LEU A 277 -11.50 4.62 -5.94
CA LEU A 277 -12.72 5.24 -5.45
C LEU A 277 -12.66 5.58 -3.95
N ASN A 278 -11.66 5.09 -3.22
CA ASN A 278 -11.48 5.28 -1.79
C ASN A 278 -10.24 6.14 -1.43
N VAL A 279 -9.68 6.96 -2.34
CA VAL A 279 -8.58 7.88 -1.98
C VAL A 279 -9.05 8.87 -0.90
N VAL A 280 -8.26 8.97 0.18
CA VAL A 280 -8.57 9.79 1.36
C VAL A 280 -7.60 10.97 1.51
N ALA A 281 -6.33 10.76 1.17
CA ALA A 281 -5.27 11.75 1.22
C ALA A 281 -4.35 11.64 0.00
N ARG A 282 -3.71 12.74 -0.36
CA ARG A 282 -2.67 12.84 -1.41
C ARG A 282 -1.49 13.68 -0.91
N ASP A 283 -0.42 13.74 -1.70
CA ASP A 283 0.75 14.61 -1.44
C ASP A 283 1.31 14.36 -0.03
N ILE A 284 1.59 13.09 0.26
CA ILE A 284 2.02 12.64 1.59
C ILE A 284 3.55 12.60 1.62
N GLU A 285 4.14 13.33 2.56
CA GLU A 285 5.58 13.34 2.84
C GLU A 285 5.79 12.79 4.26
N ILE A 286 6.53 11.70 4.40
CA ILE A 286 7.00 11.18 5.70
C ILE A 286 8.46 11.59 5.85
N ILE A 287 8.75 12.44 6.83
CA ILE A 287 10.09 12.89 7.18
C ILE A 287 10.51 12.20 8.48
N VAL A 288 11.55 11.39 8.44
CA VAL A 288 12.12 10.69 9.60
C VAL A 288 13.46 11.32 9.95
N ARG A 289 13.63 11.78 11.19
CA ARG A 289 14.83 12.48 11.68
C ARG A 289 15.45 11.73 12.85
N ALA A 290 16.76 11.49 12.82
CA ALA A 290 17.46 10.88 13.93
C ALA A 290 17.55 11.80 15.17
N ARG A 291 17.56 11.22 16.37
CA ARG A 291 17.69 11.90 17.67
C ARG A 291 18.83 11.26 18.50
N ASP A 292 19.31 12.00 19.50
CA ASP A 292 20.23 11.56 20.57
C ASP A 292 21.45 10.68 20.20
N GLY A 293 22.00 10.89 19.01
CA GLY A 293 23.17 10.19 18.48
C GLY A 293 22.86 8.96 17.60
N ALA A 294 21.59 8.68 17.32
CA ALA A 294 21.18 7.66 16.36
C ALA A 294 21.56 8.04 14.92
N ARG A 295 21.66 7.04 14.04
CA ARG A 295 22.00 7.21 12.62
C ARG A 295 21.09 6.38 11.73
N ILE A 296 20.41 7.03 10.79
CA ILE A 296 19.69 6.33 9.72
C ILE A 296 20.72 5.63 8.82
N ILE A 297 20.51 4.33 8.56
CA ILE A 297 21.38 3.51 7.70
C ILE A 297 20.82 3.47 6.28
N LYS A 298 19.58 2.98 6.12
CA LYS A 298 18.87 2.86 4.84
C LYS A 298 17.35 2.80 5.06
N SER A 299 16.55 2.95 4.00
CA SER A 299 15.17 2.46 4.02
C SER A 299 15.13 0.95 3.71
N ILE A 300 13.98 0.32 3.92
CA ILE A 300 13.74 -1.08 3.53
C ILE A 300 12.51 -1.13 2.61
N GLY A 301 12.67 -1.75 1.44
CA GLY A 301 11.62 -1.96 0.44
C GLY A 301 11.21 -0.68 -0.31
N ARG A 302 10.46 0.23 0.33
CA ARG A 302 10.16 1.55 -0.25
C ARG A 302 11.42 2.42 -0.23
N GLU A 303 11.78 3.01 -1.37
CA GLU A 303 12.91 3.96 -1.42
C GLU A 303 12.61 5.25 -0.64
N ALA A 304 13.67 5.88 -0.13
CA ALA A 304 13.63 7.16 0.56
C ALA A 304 14.82 8.03 0.14
N GLU A 305 14.61 9.34 0.06
CA GLU A 305 15.72 10.30 -0.06
C GLU A 305 16.38 10.46 1.31
N ILE A 306 17.61 9.96 1.47
CA ILE A 306 18.35 10.02 2.73
C ILE A 306 19.50 11.01 2.61
N HIS A 307 19.44 12.11 3.38
CA HIS A 307 20.45 13.17 3.41
C HIS A 307 20.53 13.79 4.82
N ASP A 308 21.75 14.10 5.28
CA ASP A 308 22.02 14.77 6.57
C ASP A 308 21.27 14.19 7.79
N GLY A 309 21.16 12.85 7.87
CA GLY A 309 20.48 12.16 8.98
C GLY A 309 18.95 12.24 8.94
N VAL A 310 18.38 12.65 7.81
CA VAL A 310 16.95 12.71 7.53
C VAL A 310 16.60 11.80 6.35
N ALA A 311 15.61 10.93 6.52
CA ALA A 311 14.99 10.17 5.43
C ALA A 311 13.64 10.81 5.04
N ARG A 312 13.36 10.92 3.74
CA ARG A 312 12.05 11.35 3.22
C ARG A 312 11.45 10.27 2.34
N PHE A 313 10.21 9.89 2.63
CA PHE A 313 9.39 9.08 1.74
C PHE A 313 8.27 9.95 1.17
N HIS A 314 8.02 9.83 -0.14
CA HIS A 314 6.83 10.40 -0.77
C HIS A 314 5.81 9.28 -1.04
N LEU A 315 4.56 9.49 -0.61
CA LEU A 315 3.44 8.61 -0.94
C LEU A 315 2.38 9.45 -1.70
N PRO A 316 2.16 9.17 -3.00
CA PRO A 316 1.31 9.98 -3.86
C PRO A 316 -0.13 10.09 -3.36
N GLN A 317 -0.71 8.95 -2.97
CA GLN A 317 -2.10 8.79 -2.55
C GLN A 317 -2.19 7.71 -1.46
N ALA A 318 -3.15 7.84 -0.56
CA ALA A 318 -3.53 6.82 0.41
C ALA A 318 -5.02 6.48 0.32
N TYR A 319 -5.34 5.19 0.39
CA TYR A 319 -6.66 4.63 0.10
C TYR A 319 -7.31 4.11 1.40
N GLY A 320 -8.60 4.41 1.60
CA GLY A 320 -9.35 4.09 2.81
C GLY A 320 -9.42 2.59 3.10
N GLY A 321 -8.83 2.16 4.22
CA GLY A 321 -8.71 0.75 4.59
C GLY A 321 -7.54 0.00 3.94
N LEU A 322 -6.60 0.69 3.28
CA LEU A 322 -5.31 0.11 2.86
C LEU A 322 -4.16 0.85 3.55
N ASP A 323 -3.59 0.20 4.55
CA ASP A 323 -2.42 0.69 5.27
C ASP A 323 -1.20 0.83 4.35
N LYS A 324 -0.39 1.87 4.57
CA LYS A 324 0.91 2.06 3.90
C LYS A 324 2.04 2.06 4.91
N LEU A 325 3.16 1.47 4.54
CA LEU A 325 4.35 1.36 5.37
C LEU A 325 5.52 2.13 4.75
N ALA A 326 6.34 2.70 5.62
CA ALA A 326 7.68 3.16 5.34
C ALA A 326 8.61 2.57 6.42
N LEU A 327 9.67 1.89 6.00
CA LEU A 327 10.58 1.15 6.89
C LEU A 327 11.98 1.78 6.84
N VAL A 328 12.59 2.04 8.00
CA VAL A 328 13.92 2.64 8.12
C VAL A 328 14.79 1.80 9.06
N GLU A 329 15.94 1.35 8.58
CA GLU A 329 16.97 0.70 9.40
C GLU A 329 17.82 1.79 10.09
N VAL A 330 17.87 1.76 11.42
CA VAL A 330 18.47 2.80 12.27
C VAL A 330 19.49 2.16 13.23
N GLU A 331 20.67 2.75 13.29
CA GLU A 331 21.68 2.48 14.31
C GLU A 331 21.33 3.25 15.58
N ALA A 332 21.00 2.52 16.64
CA ALA A 332 20.80 3.05 17.97
C ALA A 332 22.13 3.16 18.72
N PRO A 333 22.43 4.32 19.34
CA PRO A 333 23.68 4.52 20.08
C PRO A 333 23.65 3.74 21.40
N ALA A 334 24.82 3.39 21.94
CA ALA A 334 24.92 2.69 23.22
C ALA A 334 24.24 3.44 24.38
N GLY A 335 23.56 2.71 25.26
CA GLY A 335 22.85 3.24 26.42
C GLY A 335 22.82 2.28 27.61
N GLY A 336 22.95 2.83 28.82
CA GLY A 336 22.96 2.04 30.06
C GLY A 336 21.58 1.48 30.41
N ALA A 337 21.58 0.35 31.12
CA ALA A 337 20.37 -0.38 31.48
C ALA A 337 19.33 0.47 32.25
N GLY A 338 18.04 0.23 31.96
CA GLY A 338 16.92 0.95 32.57
C GLY A 338 16.80 2.42 32.12
N LYS A 339 17.52 2.84 31.08
CA LYS A 339 17.32 4.13 30.41
C LYS A 339 16.43 3.98 29.19
N ALA A 340 15.80 5.09 28.82
CA ALA A 340 15.17 5.30 27.54
C ALA A 340 15.57 6.67 26.99
N ARG A 341 15.53 6.84 25.67
CA ARG A 341 15.71 8.11 24.97
C ARG A 341 14.88 8.14 23.69
N ASP A 342 14.70 9.31 23.10
CA ASP A 342 14.07 9.43 21.79
C ASP A 342 15.07 8.99 20.71
N LEU A 343 14.72 7.98 19.90
CA LEU A 343 15.61 7.47 18.84
C LEU A 343 15.43 8.26 17.55
N ILE A 344 14.18 8.54 17.20
CA ILE A 344 13.80 9.30 16.01
C ILE A 344 12.56 10.16 16.28
N GLU A 345 12.36 11.14 15.41
CA GLU A 345 11.11 11.86 15.22
C GLU A 345 10.57 11.62 13.81
N VAL A 346 9.30 11.29 13.71
CA VAL A 346 8.54 11.19 12.45
C VAL A 346 7.64 12.40 12.32
N GLU A 347 7.66 13.06 11.17
CA GLU A 347 6.69 14.06 10.76
C GLU A 347 5.98 13.57 9.49
N VAL A 348 4.66 13.68 9.42
CA VAL A 348 3.87 13.31 8.24
C VAL A 348 3.03 14.49 7.79
N ASN A 349 3.38 15.07 6.65
CA ASN A 349 2.63 16.11 5.97
C ASN A 349 1.71 15.49 4.91
N TYR A 350 0.46 15.94 4.78
CA TYR A 350 -0.47 15.43 3.75
C TYR A 350 -1.58 16.42 3.40
N GLN A 351 -2.26 16.24 2.25
CA GLN A 351 -3.49 16.95 1.90
C GLN A 351 -4.72 16.04 2.07
N THR A 352 -5.74 16.50 2.81
CA THR A 352 -7.04 15.79 2.88
C THR A 352 -7.90 16.04 1.64
N MET A 353 -8.58 14.99 1.16
CA MET A 353 -9.52 15.12 0.03
C MET A 353 -10.76 15.96 0.38
N GLY A 354 -11.43 16.48 -0.64
CA GLY A 354 -12.67 17.26 -0.52
C GLY A 354 -12.50 18.73 -0.08
N ASN A 355 -11.51 19.07 0.75
CA ASN A 355 -11.25 20.44 1.20
C ASN A 355 -9.83 20.98 0.88
N GLU A 356 -8.96 20.15 0.28
CA GLU A 356 -7.54 20.43 -0.04
C GLU A 356 -6.70 20.96 1.14
N ALA A 357 -7.18 20.77 2.38
CA ALA A 357 -6.51 21.32 3.55
C ALA A 357 -5.28 20.49 3.91
N ARG A 358 -4.10 21.13 3.98
CA ARG A 358 -2.90 20.47 4.49
C ARG A 358 -3.02 20.12 5.97
N ARG A 359 -2.41 19.00 6.35
CA ARG A 359 -2.33 18.44 7.69
C ARG A 359 -0.89 18.02 7.97
N GLN A 360 -0.56 17.98 9.24
CA GLN A 360 0.72 17.54 9.76
C GLN A 360 0.45 16.72 11.01
N GLN A 361 1.06 15.55 11.13
CA GLN A 361 1.14 14.75 12.36
C GLN A 361 2.62 14.55 12.73
N GLN A 362 2.90 14.36 14.02
CA GLN A 362 4.26 14.17 14.52
C GLN A 362 4.26 13.08 15.58
N VAL A 363 5.18 12.11 15.46
CA VAL A 363 5.30 10.95 16.36
C VAL A 363 6.78 10.76 16.71
N THR A 364 7.10 10.81 18.01
CA THR A 364 8.45 10.53 18.51
C THR A 364 8.53 9.07 18.93
N VAL A 365 9.55 8.34 18.46
CA VAL A 365 9.71 6.90 18.76
C VAL A 365 10.87 6.72 19.76
N PRO A 366 10.58 6.34 21.02
CA PRO A 366 11.62 6.09 22.01
C PRO A 366 12.22 4.68 21.87
N ILE A 367 13.45 4.54 22.35
CA ILE A 367 14.13 3.26 22.55
C ILE A 367 14.57 3.13 24.01
N ALA A 368 14.51 1.91 24.56
CA ALA A 368 14.96 1.59 25.91
C ALA A 368 16.05 0.50 25.92
N TYR A 369 16.80 0.42 27.01
CA TYR A 369 17.97 -0.45 27.13
C TYR A 369 17.85 -1.40 28.34
N SER A 370 18.17 -2.69 28.17
CA SER A 370 18.21 -3.67 29.27
C SER A 370 19.35 -4.68 29.13
N GLU A 371 19.78 -5.24 30.25
CA GLU A 371 20.64 -6.43 30.32
C GLU A 371 19.83 -7.73 30.24
N ARG A 372 18.52 -7.68 30.52
CA ARG A 372 17.66 -8.86 30.64
C ARG A 372 17.12 -9.29 29.29
N LYS A 373 17.72 -10.34 28.71
CA LYS A 373 17.32 -10.94 27.41
C LYS A 373 15.83 -11.25 27.29
N GLU A 374 15.15 -11.59 28.39
CA GLU A 374 13.72 -11.89 28.36
C GLU A 374 12.87 -10.63 28.15
N GLU A 375 13.20 -9.48 28.75
CA GLU A 375 12.50 -8.20 28.47
C GLU A 375 12.64 -7.80 27.00
N ILE A 376 13.83 -8.01 26.44
CA ILE A 376 14.14 -7.70 25.04
C ILE A 376 13.31 -8.59 24.09
N ARG A 377 13.06 -9.86 24.46
CA ARG A 377 12.15 -10.75 23.74
C ARG A 377 10.69 -10.34 23.92
N GLU A 378 10.23 -10.16 25.16
CA GLU A 378 8.83 -9.87 25.49
C GLU A 378 8.35 -8.54 24.89
N ALA A 379 9.24 -7.56 24.72
CA ALA A 379 8.93 -6.27 24.12
C ALA A 379 9.03 -6.22 22.59
N ALA A 380 9.60 -7.25 21.94
CA ALA A 380 9.82 -7.25 20.49
C ALA A 380 8.51 -7.39 19.71
N ARG A 381 8.35 -6.58 18.66
CA ARG A 381 7.11 -6.42 17.89
C ARG A 381 7.08 -7.39 16.71
N VAL A 382 6.48 -8.56 16.94
CA VAL A 382 6.30 -9.63 15.92
C VAL A 382 5.60 -9.12 14.66
N ASP A 383 4.63 -8.20 14.82
CA ASP A 383 3.90 -7.55 13.73
C ASP A 383 4.80 -6.66 12.86
N VAL A 384 5.70 -5.88 13.48
CA VAL A 384 6.70 -5.08 12.76
C VAL A 384 7.75 -5.98 12.13
N ALA A 385 8.26 -6.96 12.88
CA ALA A 385 9.29 -7.89 12.41
C ALA A 385 8.84 -8.68 11.16
N GLN A 386 7.58 -9.13 11.09
CA GLN A 386 7.04 -9.80 9.91
C GLN A 386 7.08 -8.89 8.67
N ASN A 387 6.60 -7.65 8.80
CA ASN A 387 6.61 -6.68 7.70
C ASN A 387 8.04 -6.39 7.20
N VAL A 388 9.01 -6.32 8.11
CA VAL A 388 10.45 -6.15 7.77
C VAL A 388 11.01 -7.38 7.06
N ILE A 389 10.66 -8.60 7.51
CA ILE A 389 11.05 -9.86 6.87
C ILE A 389 10.50 -9.93 5.44
N ASP A 390 9.20 -9.65 5.25
CA ASP A 390 8.55 -9.70 3.94
C ASP A 390 9.16 -8.70 2.94
N ASN A 391 9.47 -7.48 3.40
CA ASN A 391 10.15 -6.50 2.57
C ASN A 391 11.61 -6.88 2.27
N ARG A 392 12.36 -7.49 3.20
CA ARG A 392 13.74 -7.97 2.95
C ARG A 392 13.80 -9.20 2.03
N ILE A 393 12.76 -10.03 2.01
CA ILE A 393 12.58 -11.10 1.01
C ILE A 393 12.35 -10.49 -0.37
N ALA A 394 11.51 -9.46 -0.47
CA ALA A 394 11.25 -8.73 -1.71
C ALA A 394 12.48 -7.96 -2.24
N GLU A 395 13.26 -7.31 -1.36
CA GLU A 395 14.57 -6.72 -1.72
C GLU A 395 15.50 -7.76 -2.36
N ALA A 396 15.66 -8.92 -1.69
CA ALA A 396 16.54 -9.98 -2.17
C ALA A 396 16.06 -10.60 -3.50
N LYS A 397 14.74 -10.68 -3.73
CA LYS A 397 14.17 -11.16 -5.00
C LYS A 397 14.37 -10.17 -6.15
N GLN A 398 14.34 -8.86 -5.89
CA GLN A 398 14.73 -7.86 -6.91
C GLN A 398 16.24 -7.88 -7.20
N GLU A 399 17.09 -8.01 -6.18
CA GLU A 399 18.55 -8.18 -6.38
C GLU A 399 18.86 -9.46 -7.17
N ALA A 400 18.16 -10.56 -6.89
CA ALA A 400 18.29 -11.81 -7.64
C ALA A 400 17.87 -11.68 -9.11
N ILE A 401 16.83 -10.88 -9.44
CA ILE A 401 16.50 -10.57 -10.84
C ILE A 401 17.68 -9.86 -11.53
N VAL A 402 18.29 -8.86 -10.88
CA VAL A 402 19.39 -8.09 -11.49
C VAL A 402 20.60 -8.97 -11.82
N TYR A 403 20.96 -9.94 -10.96
CA TYR A 403 22.00 -10.91 -11.28
C TYR A 403 21.55 -11.93 -12.34
N ALA A 404 20.32 -12.46 -12.25
CA ALA A 404 19.79 -13.44 -13.20
C ALA A 404 19.64 -12.88 -14.63
N ASP A 405 19.30 -11.60 -14.78
CA ASP A 405 19.24 -10.89 -16.07
C ASP A 405 20.61 -10.83 -16.78
N ASN A 406 21.70 -10.89 -16.00
CA ASN A 406 23.08 -10.98 -16.49
C ASN A 406 23.57 -12.44 -16.65
N GLY A 407 22.70 -13.43 -16.39
CA GLY A 407 23.01 -14.86 -16.38
C GLY A 407 23.77 -15.35 -15.15
N ASP A 408 23.94 -14.51 -14.12
CA ASP A 408 24.71 -14.83 -12.90
C ASP A 408 23.80 -15.43 -11.82
N TYR A 409 23.33 -16.64 -12.06
CA TYR A 409 22.45 -17.35 -11.14
C TYR A 409 23.11 -17.69 -9.80
N VAL A 410 24.45 -17.71 -9.73
CA VAL A 410 25.22 -17.97 -8.50
C VAL A 410 25.16 -16.75 -7.58
N ASN A 411 25.39 -15.53 -8.10
CA ASN A 411 25.23 -14.33 -7.28
C ASN A 411 23.76 -14.01 -7.00
N ALA A 412 22.83 -14.35 -7.91
CA ALA A 412 21.38 -14.27 -7.64
C ALA A 412 20.98 -15.13 -6.43
N ALA A 413 21.40 -16.40 -6.39
CA ALA A 413 21.17 -17.25 -5.23
C ALA A 413 21.96 -16.76 -3.98
N SER A 414 23.16 -16.20 -4.16
CA SER A 414 23.96 -15.65 -3.07
C SER A 414 23.27 -14.48 -2.36
N SER A 415 22.63 -13.54 -3.06
CA SER A 415 21.88 -12.44 -2.42
C SER A 415 20.70 -12.95 -1.60
N MET A 416 19.94 -13.90 -2.15
CA MET A 416 18.81 -14.56 -1.46
C MET A 416 19.27 -15.26 -0.17
N ARG A 417 20.34 -16.06 -0.22
CA ARG A 417 20.88 -16.75 0.97
C ARG A 417 21.45 -15.77 2.02
N LYS A 418 22.10 -14.68 1.62
CA LYS A 418 22.56 -13.60 2.53
C LYS A 418 21.39 -12.94 3.26
N SER A 419 20.29 -12.67 2.56
CA SER A 419 19.08 -12.09 3.18
C SER A 419 18.43 -13.08 4.15
N ALA A 420 18.34 -14.37 3.80
CA ALA A 420 17.88 -15.41 4.72
C ALA A 420 18.75 -15.53 5.99
N GLU A 421 20.08 -15.48 5.85
CA GLU A 421 21.01 -15.46 6.99
C GLU A 421 20.82 -14.20 7.85
N LYS A 422 20.68 -13.01 7.26
CA LYS A 422 20.40 -11.77 8.02
C LYS A 422 19.05 -11.80 8.72
N ILE A 423 18.00 -12.35 8.09
CA ILE A 423 16.68 -12.55 8.72
C ILE A 423 16.80 -13.48 9.93
N GLN A 424 17.48 -14.63 9.78
CA GLN A 424 17.71 -15.57 10.86
C GLN A 424 18.48 -14.92 12.03
N ASN A 425 19.57 -14.20 11.73
CA ASN A 425 20.43 -13.58 12.75
C ASN A 425 19.77 -12.40 13.46
N ASP A 426 19.14 -11.48 12.72
CA ASP A 426 18.51 -10.29 13.31
C ASP A 426 17.33 -10.68 14.22
N TYR A 427 16.52 -11.68 13.83
CA TYR A 427 15.27 -12.03 14.51
C TYR A 427 15.31 -13.32 15.36
N ALA A 428 16.47 -13.98 15.51
CA ALA A 428 16.64 -15.16 16.38
C ALA A 428 16.11 -14.99 17.82
N ILE A 429 16.07 -13.76 18.35
CA ILE A 429 15.55 -13.47 19.69
C ILE A 429 14.05 -13.79 19.86
N LEU A 430 13.27 -13.68 18.77
CA LEU A 430 11.85 -14.07 18.69
C LEU A 430 11.66 -15.60 18.68
N GLY A 431 12.75 -16.37 18.57
CA GLY A 431 12.77 -17.83 18.57
C GLY A 431 12.80 -18.43 17.17
N ASP A 432 13.53 -19.54 17.02
CA ASP A 432 13.83 -20.15 15.71
C ASP A 432 12.58 -20.44 14.87
N ALA A 433 11.47 -20.81 15.51
CA ALA A 433 10.21 -21.13 14.83
C ALA A 433 9.57 -19.95 14.07
N PHE A 434 9.88 -18.70 14.45
CA PHE A 434 9.39 -17.50 13.73
C PHE A 434 10.18 -17.27 12.43
N VAL A 435 11.50 -17.39 12.49
CA VAL A 435 12.41 -17.12 11.35
C VAL A 435 12.64 -18.34 10.44
N ALA A 436 12.54 -19.55 10.95
CA ALA A 436 12.93 -20.75 10.20
C ALA A 436 12.09 -20.97 8.93
N THR A 437 10.79 -20.67 8.96
CA THR A 437 9.94 -20.82 7.76
C THR A 437 10.32 -19.84 6.63
N PRO A 438 10.32 -18.51 6.82
CA PRO A 438 10.73 -17.58 5.75
C PRO A 438 12.18 -17.79 5.30
N SER A 439 13.12 -18.02 6.22
CA SER A 439 14.53 -18.29 5.87
C SER A 439 14.69 -19.58 5.05
N ALA A 440 13.99 -20.66 5.41
CA ALA A 440 14.03 -21.93 4.67
C ALA A 440 13.22 -21.89 3.36
N GLU A 441 12.26 -20.98 3.21
CA GLU A 441 11.60 -20.67 1.94
C GLU A 441 12.56 -19.97 0.98
N LEU A 442 13.16 -18.85 1.42
CA LEU A 442 14.08 -18.08 0.59
C LEU A 442 15.33 -18.88 0.19
N ASN A 443 15.85 -19.75 1.07
CA ASN A 443 16.94 -20.66 0.74
C ASN A 443 16.54 -21.72 -0.31
N ARG A 444 15.34 -22.33 -0.21
CA ARG A 444 14.84 -23.25 -1.25
C ARG A 444 14.66 -22.55 -2.60
N GLU A 445 14.15 -21.32 -2.57
CA GLU A 445 14.02 -20.52 -3.79
C GLU A 445 15.38 -20.14 -4.38
N ALA A 446 16.41 -19.92 -3.55
CA ALA A 446 17.78 -19.68 -4.01
C ALA A 446 18.41 -20.92 -4.64
N ASP A 447 18.19 -22.11 -4.07
CA ASP A 447 18.64 -23.38 -4.63
C ASP A 447 17.98 -23.67 -6.00
N ASP A 448 16.68 -23.38 -6.14
CA ASP A 448 15.99 -23.38 -7.44
C ASP A 448 16.66 -22.41 -8.43
N VAL A 449 16.90 -21.15 -8.03
CA VAL A 449 17.49 -20.12 -8.91
C VAL A 449 18.89 -20.51 -9.39
N GLU A 450 19.73 -21.08 -8.53
CA GLU A 450 21.08 -21.53 -8.92
C GLU A 450 21.06 -22.75 -9.86
N THR A 451 20.09 -23.66 -9.69
CA THR A 451 20.07 -24.95 -10.40
C THR A 451 19.25 -24.96 -11.70
N VAL A 452 18.16 -24.20 -11.78
CA VAL A 452 17.30 -24.10 -12.98
C VAL A 452 17.22 -22.69 -13.58
N GLY A 453 17.97 -21.73 -13.01
CA GLY A 453 17.91 -20.33 -13.39
C GLY A 453 16.63 -19.65 -12.89
N LEU A 454 16.31 -18.49 -13.45
CA LEU A 454 15.07 -17.75 -13.14
C LEU A 454 14.12 -17.74 -14.36
N PRO A 455 13.18 -18.71 -14.48
CA PRO A 455 12.20 -18.73 -15.56
C PRO A 455 11.36 -17.45 -15.62
N ASN A 456 10.96 -17.04 -16.83
CA ASN A 456 10.16 -15.83 -17.11
C ASN A 456 8.94 -15.66 -16.17
N GLN A 457 8.21 -16.75 -15.88
CA GLN A 457 7.08 -16.74 -14.94
C GLN A 457 7.50 -16.40 -13.49
N LYS A 458 8.60 -16.98 -12.99
CA LYS A 458 9.15 -16.62 -11.66
C LYS A 458 9.67 -15.17 -11.65
N ARG A 459 10.37 -14.72 -12.70
CA ARG A 459 10.84 -13.33 -12.84
C ARG A 459 9.69 -12.32 -12.73
N LYS A 460 8.60 -12.55 -13.50
CA LYS A 460 7.38 -11.72 -13.47
C LYS A 460 6.71 -11.71 -12.10
N SER A 461 6.59 -12.88 -11.45
CA SER A 461 6.08 -12.97 -10.08
C SER A 461 6.95 -12.14 -9.14
N TYR A 462 8.25 -12.44 -9.04
CA TYR A 462 9.19 -11.73 -8.16
C TYR A 462 9.14 -10.21 -8.34
N ARG A 463 9.07 -9.70 -9.58
CA ARG A 463 8.97 -8.26 -9.86
C ARG A 463 7.63 -7.66 -9.43
N SER A 464 6.51 -8.32 -9.74
CA SER A 464 5.16 -7.88 -9.35
C SER A 464 4.96 -7.96 -7.82
N ASP A 465 5.26 -9.11 -7.23
CA ASP A 465 5.05 -9.41 -5.81
C ASP A 465 5.88 -8.46 -4.93
N SER A 466 7.15 -8.23 -5.29
CA SER A 466 8.01 -7.29 -4.55
C SER A 466 7.50 -5.86 -4.62
N TYR A 467 7.05 -5.39 -5.79
CA TYR A 467 6.46 -4.06 -5.94
C TYR A 467 5.16 -3.90 -5.12
N GLN A 468 4.33 -4.94 -5.08
CA GLN A 468 3.11 -4.96 -4.28
C GLN A 468 3.39 -4.98 -2.77
N ILE A 469 4.45 -5.68 -2.32
CA ILE A 469 4.93 -5.68 -0.93
C ILE A 469 5.45 -4.29 -0.53
N PHE A 470 6.34 -3.69 -1.33
CA PHE A 470 6.94 -2.37 -1.07
C PHE A 470 5.89 -1.25 -1.03
N ASN A 471 4.83 -1.37 -1.84
CA ASN A 471 3.76 -0.37 -1.93
C ASN A 471 2.47 -0.72 -1.17
N GLN A 472 2.44 -1.86 -0.48
CA GLN A 472 1.28 -2.41 0.24
C GLN A 472 0.00 -2.38 -0.63
N GLN A 473 0.06 -3.00 -1.80
CA GLN A 473 -1.01 -2.94 -2.82
C GLN A 473 -2.09 -4.02 -2.65
N SER A 474 -2.04 -4.81 -1.57
CA SER A 474 -3.02 -5.86 -1.30
C SER A 474 -3.14 -6.21 0.19
N GLU A 475 -4.32 -6.02 0.76
CA GLU A 475 -4.84 -6.86 1.86
C GLU A 475 -6.06 -7.67 1.37
N SER A 476 -5.82 -8.61 0.45
CA SER A 476 -6.75 -9.71 0.19
C SER A 476 -5.99 -10.91 -0.38
N LYS A 477 -5.91 -11.97 0.43
CA LYS A 477 -5.88 -13.34 -0.10
C LYS A 477 -7.29 -13.77 -0.51
#